data_AF-A0A6A6QQ05-F1
#
_entry.id   AF-A0A6A6QQ05-F1
#
_cell.length_a   1.000
_cell.length_b   1.000
_cell.length_c   1.000
_cell.angle_alpha   90.00
_cell.angle_beta   90.00
_cell.angle_gamma   90.00
#
_symmetry.space_group_name_H-M   'P 1'
#
loop_
_entity.id
_entity.type
_entity.pdbx_description
1 polymer ?
#
loop_
_entity_poly.entity_id
_entity_poly.type
_entity_poly.pdbx_seq_one_letter_code
_entity_poly.pdbx_strand_id
1 'polypeptide(L)'
;MLLRCGISTQDGQRQPTASPLLNLPAEIRQQILFEVLSQSITIILDNTTIIATRLKRVCRLLRADFAEILPLWLPEPTTKVVIKSPEGTRRLADLQRQYTELAARSGRQWGGIQTIRMQVIRNIAWPQNPTTEIKADQLFTLNPLQDHDYALLPDTVNKIIVDLTMPPKPLRSIKAWWPDASHCRGAPPEGLAEFWYSFTYALCGSDMVVATGLFNVGNGPAYCNYHGTYGRDGKKLMSIETKGRFPPSHIQPMLFSKHVDWHRLSVVEIRFEDYFKEYKRKFQPHMQWWEDMRKEQWEADERKRKAEWEEQEKLEKPKRKKRKTGRK
;
A
#
# COMPACT_ATOMS: atom_id res chain seq x y z
N MET A 1 -22.81 -3.85 17.37
CA MET A 1 -22.98 -4.46 18.70
C MET A 1 -21.63 -5.01 19.18
N LEU A 2 -20.96 -4.35 20.14
CA LEU A 2 -19.72 -4.88 20.73
C LEU A 2 -20.11 -5.67 21.97
N LEU A 3 -20.03 -7.01 21.91
CA LEU A 3 -20.14 -7.87 23.08
C LEU A 3 -18.96 -7.57 24.01
N ARG A 4 -19.12 -6.59 24.90
CA ARG A 4 -18.23 -6.42 26.04
C ARG A 4 -18.67 -7.42 27.10
N CYS A 5 -17.82 -8.38 27.43
CA CYS A 5 -17.89 -9.03 28.73
C CYS A 5 -17.70 -7.94 29.78
N GLY A 6 -18.79 -7.45 30.37
CA GLY A 6 -18.77 -6.38 31.34
C GLY A 6 -18.13 -6.85 32.64
N ILE A 7 -16.89 -6.43 32.89
CA ILE A 7 -16.28 -6.52 34.21
C ILE A 7 -16.69 -5.26 34.99
N SER A 8 -17.91 -5.26 35.55
CA SER A 8 -18.43 -4.23 36.46
C SER A 8 -17.80 -4.28 37.87
N THR A 9 -16.79 -3.47 38.16
CA THR A 9 -16.21 -3.35 39.51
C THR A 9 -17.20 -2.70 40.48
N GLN A 10 -17.94 -3.53 41.22
CA GLN A 10 -18.53 -3.19 42.51
C GLN A 10 -18.21 -4.33 43.49
N ASP A 11 -17.67 -3.96 44.64
CA ASP A 11 -17.29 -4.82 45.75
C ASP A 11 -18.53 -5.50 46.35
N GLY A 12 -18.56 -6.83 46.31
CA GLY A 12 -19.65 -7.66 46.85
C GLY A 12 -19.97 -8.83 45.93
N GLN A 13 -19.44 -10.02 46.28
CA GLN A 13 -19.76 -11.35 45.72
C GLN A 13 -20.38 -11.38 44.31
N ARG A 14 -19.53 -11.34 43.29
CA ARG A 14 -19.92 -11.61 41.90
C ARG A 14 -20.10 -13.11 41.69
N GLN A 15 -21.34 -13.58 41.67
CA GLN A 15 -21.63 -14.78 40.89
C GLN A 15 -21.29 -14.48 39.42
N PRO A 16 -20.49 -15.32 38.73
CA PRO A 16 -20.25 -15.18 37.32
C PRO A 16 -21.60 -15.29 36.60
N THR A 17 -22.14 -14.17 36.12
CA THR A 17 -23.34 -14.19 35.30
C THR A 17 -22.98 -14.91 34.02
N ALA A 18 -23.53 -16.11 33.84
CA ALA A 18 -23.35 -16.91 32.65
C ALA A 18 -23.72 -16.05 31.43
N SER A 19 -22.81 -15.98 30.45
CA SER A 19 -23.03 -15.18 29.24
C SER A 19 -24.34 -15.64 28.59
N PRO A 20 -25.31 -14.74 28.35
CA PRO A 20 -26.60 -15.12 27.77
C PRO A 20 -26.45 -15.88 26.45
N LEU A 21 -25.43 -15.54 25.65
CA LEU A 21 -25.11 -16.20 24.39
C LEU A 21 -24.71 -17.67 24.57
N LEU A 22 -23.99 -18.01 25.65
CA LEU A 22 -23.51 -19.39 25.88
C LEU A 22 -24.61 -20.32 26.40
N ASN A 23 -25.69 -19.74 26.95
CA ASN A 23 -26.85 -20.49 27.43
C ASN A 23 -27.87 -20.77 26.33
N LEU A 24 -27.70 -20.20 25.13
CA LEU A 24 -28.58 -20.48 24.00
C LEU A 24 -28.30 -21.89 23.42
N PRO A 25 -29.31 -22.54 22.83
CA PRO A 25 -29.11 -23.74 22.02
C PRO A 25 -28.08 -23.51 20.91
N ALA A 26 -27.37 -24.57 20.52
CA ALA A 26 -26.27 -24.48 19.56
C ALA A 26 -26.71 -23.87 18.22
N GLU A 27 -27.89 -24.24 17.77
CA GLU A 27 -28.53 -23.77 16.53
C GLU A 27 -28.70 -22.25 16.55
N ILE A 28 -29.20 -21.70 17.66
CA ILE A 28 -29.40 -20.26 17.82
C ILE A 28 -28.04 -19.54 17.91
N ARG A 29 -27.06 -20.11 18.63
CA ARG A 29 -25.70 -19.55 18.65
C ARG A 29 -25.11 -19.51 17.26
N GLN A 30 -25.25 -20.59 16.50
CA GLN A 30 -24.73 -20.68 15.14
C GLN A 30 -25.40 -19.69 14.20
N GLN A 31 -26.71 -19.48 14.31
CA GLN A 31 -27.44 -18.47 13.54
C GLN A 31 -26.96 -17.05 13.87
N ILE A 32 -26.81 -16.71 15.15
CA ILE A 32 -26.26 -15.41 15.58
C ILE A 32 -24.84 -15.25 15.05
N LEU A 33 -24.02 -16.28 15.17
CA LEU A 33 -22.64 -16.26 14.67
C LEU A 33 -22.63 -16.01 13.17
N PHE A 34 -23.47 -16.69 12.40
CA PHE A 34 -23.59 -16.53 10.95
C PHE A 34 -23.87 -15.08 10.55
N GLU A 35 -24.79 -14.41 11.22
CA GLU A 35 -25.07 -12.98 11.00
C GLU A 35 -23.87 -12.08 11.36
N VAL A 36 -23.19 -12.39 12.46
CA VAL A 36 -21.98 -11.67 12.87
C VAL A 36 -20.83 -11.88 11.88
N LEU A 37 -20.76 -13.04 11.22
CA LEU A 37 -19.72 -13.36 10.24
C LEU A 37 -19.78 -12.40 9.05
N SER A 38 -20.97 -12.16 8.51
CA SER A 38 -21.20 -11.23 7.40
C SER A 38 -20.64 -9.84 7.64
N GLN A 39 -20.65 -9.37 8.89
CA GLN A 39 -20.21 -8.01 9.23
C GLN A 39 -18.75 -7.90 9.68
N SER A 40 -18.15 -9.00 10.14
CA SER A 40 -16.91 -8.95 10.93
C SER A 40 -15.77 -9.85 10.42
N ILE A 41 -16.01 -10.67 9.40
CA ILE A 41 -14.96 -11.45 8.77
C ILE A 41 -14.09 -10.59 7.85
N THR A 42 -12.79 -10.85 7.93
CA THR A 42 -11.84 -10.43 6.92
C THR A 42 -11.09 -11.67 6.45
N ILE A 43 -11.14 -11.94 5.14
CA ILE A 43 -10.33 -12.99 4.53
C ILE A 43 -8.96 -12.38 4.25
N ILE A 44 -7.92 -12.92 4.87
CA ILE A 44 -6.55 -12.46 4.68
C ILE A 44 -5.83 -13.48 3.80
N LEU A 45 -5.38 -13.03 2.65
CA LEU A 45 -4.61 -13.81 1.69
C LEU A 45 -3.15 -13.41 1.80
N ASP A 46 -2.34 -14.36 2.23
CA ASP A 46 -0.88 -14.28 2.27
C ASP A 46 -0.33 -15.60 1.69
N ASN A 47 0.76 -16.15 2.25
CA ASN A 47 1.21 -17.52 1.98
C ASN A 47 0.12 -18.58 2.28
N THR A 48 -0.82 -18.25 3.16
CA THR A 48 -1.98 -19.08 3.54
C THR A 48 -3.25 -18.23 3.57
N THR A 49 -4.41 -18.87 3.34
CA THR A 49 -5.72 -18.23 3.54
C THR A 49 -6.09 -18.23 5.02
N ILE A 50 -6.24 -17.04 5.61
CA ILE A 50 -6.61 -16.87 7.01
C ILE A 50 -7.95 -16.15 7.09
N ILE A 51 -8.94 -16.80 7.69
CA ILE A 51 -10.21 -16.16 8.04
C ILE A 51 -10.06 -15.51 9.41
N ALA A 52 -9.96 -14.18 9.42
CA ALA A 52 -9.84 -13.37 10.61
C ALA A 52 -11.22 -12.93 11.11
N THR A 53 -11.50 -13.20 12.38
CA THR A 53 -12.72 -12.78 13.08
C THR A 53 -12.39 -12.39 14.52
N ARG A 54 -13.15 -11.46 15.09
CA ARG A 54 -13.04 -11.09 16.51
C ARG A 54 -13.50 -12.22 17.44
N LEU A 55 -14.27 -13.16 16.93
CA LEU A 55 -14.89 -14.24 17.71
C LEU A 55 -13.91 -15.35 18.13
N LYS A 56 -12.79 -15.51 17.39
CA LYS A 56 -11.75 -16.51 17.70
C LYS A 56 -11.15 -16.36 19.11
N ARG A 57 -11.28 -15.20 19.76
CA ARG A 57 -10.70 -14.92 21.09
C ARG A 57 -11.67 -15.04 22.26
N VAL A 58 -12.96 -15.32 22.03
CA VAL A 58 -13.99 -15.17 23.07
C VAL A 58 -14.03 -16.36 24.05
N CYS A 59 -14.40 -17.56 23.60
CA CYS A 59 -14.40 -18.76 24.45
C CYS A 59 -14.28 -20.05 23.61
N ARG A 60 -14.00 -21.20 24.26
CA ARG A 60 -13.85 -22.51 23.58
C ARG A 60 -15.13 -22.94 22.86
N LEU A 61 -16.30 -22.73 23.45
CA LEU A 61 -17.59 -23.13 22.85
C LEU A 61 -17.85 -22.41 21.53
N LEU A 62 -17.74 -21.07 21.51
CA LEU A 62 -17.93 -20.29 20.29
C LEU A 62 -16.88 -20.59 19.22
N ARG A 63 -15.68 -21.09 19.59
CA ARG A 63 -14.70 -21.58 18.62
C ARG A 63 -15.14 -22.87 17.96
N ALA A 64 -15.76 -23.78 18.72
CA ALA A 64 -16.31 -25.02 18.17
C ALA A 64 -17.49 -24.71 17.25
N ASP A 65 -18.47 -23.90 17.71
CA ASP A 65 -19.58 -23.45 16.88
C ASP A 65 -19.07 -22.79 15.59
N PHE A 66 -18.04 -21.94 15.68
CA PHE A 66 -17.43 -21.29 14.52
C PHE A 66 -16.76 -22.29 13.56
N ALA A 67 -16.10 -23.34 14.08
CA ALA A 67 -15.46 -24.36 13.25
C ALA A 67 -16.48 -25.20 12.46
N GLU A 68 -17.70 -25.38 12.99
CA GLU A 68 -18.79 -26.07 12.31
C GLU A 68 -19.45 -25.22 11.22
N ILE A 69 -19.63 -23.92 11.47
CA ILE A 69 -20.28 -23.00 10.52
C ILE A 69 -19.37 -22.66 9.35
N LEU A 70 -18.07 -22.50 9.60
CA LEU A 70 -17.14 -21.93 8.63
C LEU A 70 -17.10 -22.66 7.27
N PRO A 71 -17.11 -24.00 7.20
CA PRO A 71 -17.16 -24.73 5.93
C PRO A 71 -18.45 -24.55 5.14
N LEU A 72 -19.54 -24.10 5.78
CA LEU A 72 -20.86 -23.87 5.18
C LEU A 72 -21.09 -22.39 4.83
N TRP A 73 -20.25 -21.52 5.35
CA TRP A 73 -20.38 -20.08 5.18
C TRP A 73 -19.91 -19.65 3.79
N LEU A 74 -20.72 -18.81 3.13
CA LEU A 74 -20.36 -18.13 1.90
C LEU A 74 -20.11 -16.65 2.20
N PRO A 75 -19.03 -16.06 1.70
CA PRO A 75 -18.79 -14.64 1.88
C PRO A 75 -19.81 -13.82 1.09
N GLU A 76 -20.32 -12.76 1.71
CA GLU A 76 -21.10 -11.75 0.98
C GLU A 76 -20.19 -11.00 -0.01
N PRO A 77 -20.75 -10.40 -1.08
CA PRO A 77 -19.96 -9.61 -2.03
C PRO A 77 -19.22 -8.43 -1.38
N THR A 78 -19.73 -7.94 -0.25
CA THR A 78 -19.15 -6.87 0.58
C THR A 78 -18.08 -7.36 1.56
N THR A 79 -17.84 -8.67 1.64
CA THR A 79 -16.83 -9.27 2.52
C THR A 79 -15.46 -8.73 2.19
N LYS A 80 -14.75 -8.26 3.21
CA LYS A 80 -13.42 -7.69 3.05
C LYS A 80 -12.40 -8.79 2.77
N VAL A 81 -11.83 -8.80 1.58
CA VAL A 81 -10.67 -9.63 1.22
C VAL A 81 -9.43 -8.74 1.26
N VAL A 82 -8.43 -9.12 2.05
CA VAL A 82 -7.17 -8.38 2.22
C VAL A 82 -6.01 -9.22 1.71
N ILE A 83 -5.32 -8.73 0.68
CA ILE A 83 -4.16 -9.38 0.08
C ILE A 83 -2.89 -8.76 0.66
N LYS A 84 -2.00 -9.58 1.22
CA LYS A 84 -0.77 -9.16 1.90
C LYS A 84 0.53 -9.57 1.21
N SER A 85 0.45 -10.47 0.25
CA SER A 85 1.59 -10.94 -0.55
C SER A 85 1.18 -11.33 -1.97
N PRO A 86 2.15 -11.48 -2.89
CA PRO A 86 1.90 -11.91 -4.26
C PRO A 86 1.23 -13.29 -4.33
N GLU A 87 1.66 -14.21 -3.46
CA GLU A 87 1.04 -15.52 -3.30
C GLU A 87 -0.44 -15.38 -2.95
N GLY A 88 -0.80 -14.39 -2.14
CA GLY A 88 -2.18 -14.07 -1.81
C GLY A 88 -3.01 -13.69 -3.04
N THR A 89 -2.43 -12.95 -4.00
CA THR A 89 -3.09 -12.60 -5.27
C THR A 89 -3.38 -13.86 -6.08
N ARG A 90 -2.40 -14.76 -6.23
CA ARG A 90 -2.57 -16.03 -6.95
C ARG A 90 -3.63 -16.93 -6.31
N ARG A 91 -3.71 -16.93 -4.98
CA ARG A 91 -4.73 -17.70 -4.23
C ARG A 91 -6.15 -17.15 -4.37
N LEU A 92 -6.34 -15.93 -4.87
CA LEU A 92 -7.67 -15.34 -5.01
C LEU A 92 -8.55 -16.13 -5.98
N ALA A 93 -7.98 -16.58 -7.09
CA ALA A 93 -8.69 -17.44 -8.05
C ALA A 93 -9.07 -18.80 -7.46
N ASP A 94 -8.15 -19.43 -6.71
CA ASP A 94 -8.45 -20.68 -6.00
C ASP A 94 -9.55 -20.49 -4.95
N LEU A 95 -9.50 -19.40 -4.19
CA LEU A 95 -10.52 -19.06 -3.20
C LEU A 95 -11.89 -18.87 -3.86
N GLN A 96 -11.92 -18.17 -4.99
CA GLN A 96 -13.14 -17.99 -5.77
C GLN A 96 -13.69 -19.32 -6.27
N ARG A 97 -12.85 -20.18 -6.86
CA ARG A 97 -13.27 -21.53 -7.28
C ARG A 97 -13.87 -22.31 -6.11
N GLN A 98 -13.22 -22.33 -4.95
CA GLN A 98 -13.69 -23.03 -3.76
C GLN A 98 -15.08 -22.55 -3.29
N TYR A 99 -15.31 -21.24 -3.24
CA TYR A 99 -16.61 -20.70 -2.83
C TYR A 99 -17.69 -20.87 -3.90
N THR A 100 -17.34 -20.83 -5.18
CA THR A 100 -18.27 -21.16 -6.28
C THR A 100 -18.72 -22.62 -6.18
N GLU A 101 -17.79 -23.55 -5.95
CA GLU A 101 -18.11 -24.97 -5.71
C GLU A 101 -18.95 -25.17 -4.45
N LEU A 102 -18.66 -24.44 -3.38
CA LEU A 102 -19.47 -24.47 -2.15
C LEU A 102 -20.89 -23.93 -2.40
N ALA A 103 -21.03 -22.85 -3.15
CA ALA A 103 -22.32 -22.28 -3.51
C ALA A 103 -23.15 -23.27 -4.34
N ALA A 104 -22.55 -23.86 -5.38
CA ALA A 104 -23.18 -24.88 -6.20
C ALA A 104 -23.64 -26.10 -5.37
N ARG A 105 -22.77 -26.64 -4.50
CA ARG A 105 -23.11 -27.78 -3.63
C ARG A 105 -24.22 -27.48 -2.62
N SER A 106 -24.35 -26.22 -2.21
CA SER A 106 -25.40 -25.79 -1.27
C SER A 106 -26.65 -25.24 -1.96
N GLY A 107 -26.77 -25.35 -3.29
CA GLY A 107 -27.91 -24.85 -4.04
C GLY A 107 -28.07 -23.31 -3.98
N ARG A 108 -27.00 -22.59 -3.63
CA ARG A 108 -26.99 -21.13 -3.52
C ARG A 108 -26.26 -20.52 -4.72
N GLN A 109 -26.67 -19.32 -5.10
CA GLN A 109 -25.90 -18.49 -6.03
C GLN A 109 -24.93 -17.62 -5.23
N TRP A 110 -23.70 -17.47 -5.74
CA TRP A 110 -22.68 -16.62 -5.15
C TRP A 110 -22.10 -15.69 -6.20
N GLY A 111 -22.16 -14.38 -5.93
CA GLY A 111 -21.76 -13.33 -6.88
C GLY A 111 -20.25 -13.11 -7.01
N GLY A 112 -19.43 -13.98 -6.40
CA GLY A 112 -17.98 -13.87 -6.41
C GLY A 112 -17.43 -12.77 -5.50
N ILE A 113 -16.12 -12.55 -5.60
CA ILE A 113 -15.41 -11.52 -4.85
C ILE A 113 -15.46 -10.23 -5.67
N GLN A 114 -16.07 -9.17 -5.13
CA GLN A 114 -16.21 -7.89 -5.83
C GLN A 114 -15.13 -6.88 -5.47
N THR A 115 -14.80 -6.80 -4.17
CA THR A 115 -13.82 -5.83 -3.66
C THR A 115 -12.66 -6.53 -2.97
N ILE A 116 -11.44 -6.21 -3.39
CA ILE A 116 -10.21 -6.60 -2.71
C ILE A 116 -9.50 -5.38 -2.14
N ARG A 117 -8.78 -5.57 -1.04
CA ARG A 117 -7.89 -4.58 -0.46
C ARG A 117 -6.47 -5.11 -0.48
N MET A 118 -5.57 -4.39 -1.12
CA MET A 118 -4.18 -4.81 -1.26
C MET A 118 -3.32 -4.00 -0.32
N GLN A 119 -2.72 -4.66 0.65
CA GLN A 119 -1.81 -4.02 1.59
C GLN A 119 -0.46 -3.83 0.90
N VAL A 120 -0.14 -2.58 0.61
CA VAL A 120 1.08 -2.23 -0.11
C VAL A 120 2.29 -2.26 0.80
N ILE A 121 2.16 -2.03 2.11
CA ILE A 121 3.31 -2.01 3.01
C ILE A 121 3.18 -3.15 4.01
N ARG A 122 4.12 -4.10 4.03
CA ARG A 122 4.14 -5.20 5.01
C ARG A 122 4.49 -4.69 6.41
N ASN A 123 3.96 -5.37 7.41
CA ASN A 123 4.17 -5.04 8.82
C ASN A 123 5.42 -5.73 9.41
N ILE A 124 6.60 -5.37 8.89
CA ILE A 124 7.90 -5.82 9.42
C ILE A 124 8.64 -4.66 10.09
N ALA A 125 9.50 -4.96 11.06
CA ALA A 125 10.36 -3.94 11.65
C ALA A 125 11.50 -3.66 10.67
N TRP A 126 11.89 -2.40 10.54
CA TRP A 126 13.04 -2.02 9.73
C TRP A 126 14.31 -1.99 10.59
N PRO A 127 15.50 -2.09 9.96
CA PRO A 127 16.77 -2.00 10.67
C PRO A 127 16.85 -0.75 11.56
N GLN A 128 17.57 -0.80 12.67
CA GLN A 128 17.68 0.38 13.55
C GLN A 128 18.50 1.52 12.92
N ASN A 129 19.40 1.19 11.99
CA ASN A 129 20.21 2.16 11.26
C ASN A 129 19.93 2.03 9.75
N PRO A 130 19.50 3.11 9.08
CA PRO A 130 19.21 3.07 7.65
C PRO A 130 20.47 3.21 6.77
N THR A 131 21.68 3.22 7.36
CA THR A 131 22.96 3.44 6.66
C THR A 131 23.57 2.19 6.03
N THR A 132 23.17 0.99 6.47
CA THR A 132 23.44 -0.22 5.69
C THR A 132 22.58 -0.15 4.44
N GLU A 133 23.14 -0.36 3.24
CA GLU A 133 22.44 -0.51 1.96
C GLU A 133 21.20 -1.39 2.13
N ILE A 134 20.09 -0.80 2.56
CA ILE A 134 18.87 -1.56 2.68
C ILE A 134 18.36 -1.54 1.26
N LYS A 135 18.69 -2.61 0.52
CA LYS A 135 18.28 -2.69 -0.86
C LYS A 135 16.78 -2.48 -0.89
N ALA A 136 16.40 -1.55 -1.75
CA ALA A 136 15.06 -1.08 -1.91
C ALA A 136 14.10 -2.28 -2.03
N ASP A 137 14.49 -3.32 -2.79
CA ASP A 137 13.80 -4.63 -2.95
C ASP A 137 13.58 -5.43 -1.65
N GLN A 138 14.49 -5.35 -0.69
CA GLN A 138 14.36 -5.95 0.64
C GLN A 138 13.44 -5.13 1.56
N LEU A 139 13.37 -3.81 1.36
CA LEU A 139 12.41 -2.92 2.01
C LEU A 139 11.05 -2.90 1.32
N PHE A 140 11.00 -3.27 0.04
CA PHE A 140 9.79 -3.48 -0.76
C PHE A 140 9.13 -4.79 -0.33
N THR A 141 8.71 -4.71 0.92
CA THR A 141 7.41 -5.08 1.44
C THR A 141 6.21 -4.56 0.61
N LEU A 142 6.39 -4.23 -0.66
CA LEU A 142 5.33 -4.04 -1.62
C LEU A 142 4.71 -5.41 -1.87
N ASN A 143 3.38 -5.46 -1.92
CA ASN A 143 2.74 -6.52 -2.65
C ASN A 143 2.78 -6.06 -4.11
N PRO A 144 3.78 -6.45 -4.92
CA PRO A 144 3.86 -6.00 -6.30
C PRO A 144 2.56 -6.37 -6.99
N LEU A 145 1.81 -5.34 -7.37
CA LEU A 145 0.89 -5.43 -8.47
C LEU A 145 1.73 -5.02 -9.66
N GLN A 146 2.24 -5.99 -10.40
CA GLN A 146 2.66 -5.70 -11.75
C GLN A 146 1.40 -5.62 -12.62
N ASP A 147 1.44 -4.88 -13.72
CA ASP A 147 0.30 -4.76 -14.63
C ASP A 147 -0.27 -6.13 -15.07
N HIS A 148 0.60 -7.15 -15.12
CA HIS A 148 0.22 -8.53 -15.45
C HIS A 148 -0.56 -9.25 -14.34
N ASP A 149 -0.42 -8.86 -13.08
CA ASP A 149 -1.12 -9.49 -11.95
C ASP A 149 -2.61 -9.12 -11.93
N TYR A 150 -2.98 -7.95 -12.46
CA TYR A 150 -4.39 -7.56 -12.60
C TYR A 150 -5.17 -8.48 -13.53
N ALA A 151 -4.51 -9.00 -14.58
CA ALA A 151 -5.11 -9.94 -15.51
C ALA A 151 -5.36 -11.33 -14.89
N LEU A 152 -4.73 -11.63 -13.74
CA LEU A 152 -4.93 -12.87 -13.00
C LEU A 152 -6.06 -12.78 -11.97
N LEU A 153 -6.63 -11.59 -11.76
CA LEU A 153 -7.75 -11.41 -10.86
C LEU A 153 -9.00 -12.04 -11.46
N PRO A 154 -9.87 -12.64 -10.64
CA PRO A 154 -11.14 -13.15 -11.14
C PRO A 154 -12.01 -12.04 -11.72
N ASP A 155 -12.75 -12.34 -12.78
CA ASP A 155 -13.63 -11.39 -13.51
C ASP A 155 -14.69 -10.72 -12.63
N THR A 156 -15.00 -11.30 -11.47
CA THR A 156 -15.95 -10.70 -10.52
C THR A 156 -15.35 -9.53 -9.74
N VAL A 157 -14.03 -9.41 -9.68
CA VAL A 157 -13.34 -8.33 -8.98
C VAL A 157 -13.46 -7.05 -9.80
N ASN A 158 -14.29 -6.14 -9.32
CA ASN A 158 -14.52 -4.86 -9.99
C ASN A 158 -13.93 -3.67 -9.23
N LYS A 159 -13.40 -3.90 -8.01
CA LYS A 159 -12.81 -2.85 -7.17
C LYS A 159 -11.57 -3.33 -6.43
N ILE A 160 -10.47 -2.60 -6.59
CA ILE A 160 -9.23 -2.76 -5.83
C ILE A 160 -9.04 -1.54 -4.94
N ILE A 161 -8.81 -1.79 -3.64
CA ILE A 161 -8.40 -0.76 -2.69
C ILE A 161 -6.92 -0.97 -2.36
N VAL A 162 -6.07 -0.13 -2.93
CA VAL A 162 -4.64 -0.06 -2.65
C VAL A 162 -4.43 0.63 -1.31
N ASP A 163 -4.05 -0.14 -0.29
CA ASP A 163 -3.86 0.33 1.08
C ASP A 163 -2.40 0.71 1.35
N LEU A 164 -2.16 2.02 1.34
CA LEU A 164 -0.90 2.70 1.61
C LEU A 164 -0.73 3.04 3.10
N THR A 165 -1.62 2.56 3.97
CA THR A 165 -1.51 2.77 5.41
C THR A 165 -0.23 2.12 5.94
N MET A 166 0.68 2.93 6.49
CA MET A 166 1.89 2.41 7.12
C MET A 166 1.55 1.54 8.35
N PRO A 167 2.04 0.29 8.43
CA PRO A 167 1.78 -0.56 9.59
C PRO A 167 2.56 -0.14 10.84
N PRO A 168 2.20 -0.67 12.02
CA PRO A 168 2.82 -0.27 13.29
C PRO A 168 4.32 -0.52 13.41
N LYS A 169 4.88 -1.60 12.84
CA LYS A 169 6.31 -1.90 12.98
C LYS A 169 7.19 -0.93 12.16
N PRO A 170 6.89 -0.66 10.88
CA PRO A 170 7.55 0.43 10.14
C PRO A 170 7.42 1.79 10.83
N LEU A 171 6.22 2.14 11.31
CA LEU A 171 5.96 3.39 12.04
C LEU A 171 6.90 3.58 13.24
N ARG A 172 7.11 2.52 14.03
CA ARG A 172 8.04 2.56 15.16
C ARG A 172 9.48 2.74 14.72
N SER A 173 9.86 2.14 13.59
CA SER A 173 11.23 2.21 13.06
C SER A 173 11.54 3.62 12.57
N ILE A 174 10.64 4.26 11.80
CA ILE A 174 10.80 5.65 11.37
C ILE A 174 10.89 6.59 12.56
N LYS A 175 10.03 6.41 13.58
CA LYS A 175 10.08 7.22 14.80
C LYS A 175 11.41 7.06 15.55
N ALA A 176 12.03 5.89 15.50
CA ALA A 176 13.35 5.68 16.10
C ALA A 176 14.46 6.37 15.30
N TRP A 177 14.38 6.35 13.96
CA TRP A 177 15.36 7.01 13.09
C TRP A 177 15.30 8.54 13.19
N TRP A 178 14.09 9.10 13.36
CA TRP A 178 13.90 10.54 13.47
C TRP A 178 12.87 10.91 14.55
N PRO A 179 13.27 10.87 15.84
CA PRO A 179 12.37 11.15 16.96
C PRO A 179 11.72 12.54 16.91
N ASP A 180 12.45 13.53 16.39
CA ASP A 180 12.05 14.94 16.30
C ASP A 180 11.29 15.32 15.01
N ALA A 181 10.86 14.33 14.22
CA ALA A 181 10.17 14.55 12.95
C ALA A 181 8.92 15.44 13.06
N SER A 182 8.30 15.52 14.24
CA SER A 182 7.13 16.37 14.49
C SER A 182 7.48 17.87 14.63
N HIS A 183 8.73 18.21 14.89
CA HIS A 183 9.18 19.59 15.16
C HIS A 183 9.91 20.23 13.97
N CYS A 184 10.08 19.51 12.85
CA CYS A 184 10.71 19.99 11.62
C CYS A 184 12.07 20.70 11.82
N ARG A 185 12.87 20.26 12.80
CA ARG A 185 14.19 20.86 13.07
C ARG A 185 15.26 20.11 12.28
N GLY A 186 15.48 20.55 11.03
CA GLY A 186 16.59 20.08 10.19
C GLY A 186 16.19 19.05 9.13
N ALA A 187 17.18 18.68 8.32
CA ALA A 187 17.03 17.65 7.29
C ALA A 187 16.84 16.27 7.94
N PRO A 188 16.05 15.37 7.34
CA PRO A 188 15.99 13.99 7.80
C PRO A 188 17.37 13.32 7.70
N PRO A 189 17.65 12.28 8.50
CA PRO A 189 18.83 11.44 8.30
C PRO A 189 18.91 10.93 6.86
N GLU A 190 20.11 10.86 6.30
CA GLU A 190 20.33 10.49 4.89
C GLU A 190 19.67 9.16 4.52
N GLY A 191 19.83 8.12 5.34
CA GLY A 191 19.19 6.82 5.07
C GLY A 191 17.65 6.86 5.14
N LEU A 192 17.04 7.79 5.88
CA LEU A 192 15.59 7.98 5.82
C LEU A 192 15.17 8.68 4.52
N ALA A 193 15.98 9.61 4.01
CA ALA A 193 15.75 10.25 2.73
C ALA A 193 15.91 9.26 1.55
N GLU A 194 16.96 8.45 1.57
CA GLU A 194 17.22 7.38 0.61
C GLU A 194 16.13 6.31 0.65
N PHE A 195 15.64 5.96 1.85
CA PHE A 195 14.49 5.09 2.02
C PHE A 195 13.27 5.61 1.26
N TRP A 196 12.89 6.87 1.45
CA TRP A 196 11.71 7.43 0.78
C TRP A 196 11.90 7.51 -0.73
N TYR A 197 13.09 7.89 -1.18
CA TYR A 197 13.47 7.86 -2.59
C TYR A 197 13.27 6.49 -3.21
N SER A 198 13.91 5.48 -2.65
CA SER A 198 13.74 4.09 -3.04
C SER A 198 12.27 3.70 -3.03
N PHE A 199 11.58 3.98 -1.91
CA PHE A 199 10.18 3.65 -1.70
C PHE A 199 9.28 4.13 -2.85
N THR A 200 9.37 5.42 -3.17
CA THR A 200 8.61 6.03 -4.26
C THR A 200 9.08 5.55 -5.62
N TYR A 201 10.40 5.43 -5.85
CA TYR A 201 10.92 5.01 -7.15
C TYR A 201 10.35 3.66 -7.58
N ALA A 202 10.32 2.67 -6.67
CA ALA A 202 9.73 1.38 -7.04
C ALA A 202 8.22 1.42 -7.16
N LEU A 203 7.52 2.28 -6.40
CA LEU A 203 6.10 2.47 -6.63
C LEU A 203 5.83 3.05 -8.03
N CYS A 204 6.64 4.01 -8.47
CA CYS A 204 6.58 4.55 -9.83
C CYS A 204 6.87 3.49 -10.89
N GLY A 205 7.87 2.65 -10.65
CA GLY A 205 8.25 1.57 -11.55
C GLY A 205 7.23 0.42 -11.58
N SER A 206 6.49 0.19 -10.50
CA SER A 206 5.47 -0.86 -10.46
C SER A 206 4.12 -0.40 -11.00
N ASP A 207 3.62 0.75 -10.53
CA ASP A 207 2.30 1.24 -10.85
C ASP A 207 2.17 2.74 -10.51
N MET A 208 2.11 3.58 -11.55
CA MET A 208 1.98 5.03 -11.43
C MET A 208 0.71 5.47 -10.67
N VAL A 209 -0.37 4.66 -10.70
CA VAL A 209 -1.59 4.93 -9.91
C VAL A 209 -1.31 4.80 -8.42
N VAL A 210 -0.59 3.76 -8.02
CA VAL A 210 -0.18 3.54 -6.63
C VAL A 210 0.75 4.66 -6.16
N ALA A 211 1.72 5.04 -7.01
CA ALA A 211 2.62 6.16 -6.73
C ALA A 211 1.84 7.47 -6.54
N THR A 212 0.92 7.81 -7.44
CA THR A 212 0.07 9.00 -7.32
C THR A 212 -0.79 8.95 -6.05
N GLY A 213 -1.34 7.78 -5.72
CA GLY A 213 -2.08 7.55 -4.47
C GLY A 213 -1.27 7.82 -3.21
N LEU A 214 0.02 7.49 -3.21
CA LEU A 214 0.92 7.71 -2.09
C LEU A 214 0.96 9.18 -1.67
N PHE A 215 1.05 10.05 -2.67
CA PHE A 215 1.08 11.48 -2.46
C PHE A 215 -0.30 11.96 -2.02
N ASN A 216 -1.38 11.57 -2.68
CA ASN A 216 -2.71 12.06 -2.27
C ASN A 216 -3.09 11.63 -0.83
N VAL A 217 -2.59 10.48 -0.37
CA VAL A 217 -2.69 10.02 1.02
C VAL A 217 -1.95 10.91 2.03
N GLY A 218 -0.90 11.61 1.61
CA GLY A 218 -0.16 12.59 2.42
C GLY A 218 -0.83 13.97 2.55
N ASN A 219 -1.78 14.31 1.69
CA ASN A 219 -2.39 15.66 1.65
C ASN A 219 -3.61 15.87 2.55
N GLY A 220 -4.21 14.82 3.14
CA GLY A 220 -5.39 15.02 3.97
C GLY A 220 -6.34 13.84 3.99
N PRO A 221 -7.62 14.04 4.39
CA PRO A 221 -8.51 12.95 4.74
C PRO A 221 -8.82 12.07 3.52
N ALA A 222 -8.15 10.91 3.45
CA ALA A 222 -8.50 9.75 2.63
C ALA A 222 -9.09 10.09 1.25
N TYR A 223 -8.28 10.74 0.40
CA TYR A 223 -8.65 10.87 -1.01
C TYR A 223 -8.68 9.49 -1.66
N CYS A 224 -9.85 9.06 -2.14
CA CYS A 224 -9.96 7.96 -3.08
C CYS A 224 -9.66 8.52 -4.48
N ASN A 225 -8.44 8.34 -4.98
CA ASN A 225 -8.19 8.52 -6.41
C ASN A 225 -8.87 7.40 -7.16
N TYR A 226 -9.74 7.75 -8.08
CA TYR A 226 -10.40 6.79 -8.94
C TYR A 226 -9.62 6.64 -10.23
N HIS A 227 -9.04 5.48 -10.47
CA HIS A 227 -8.53 5.09 -11.78
C HIS A 227 -9.40 3.95 -12.31
N GLY A 228 -10.21 4.26 -13.32
CA GLY A 228 -10.94 3.24 -14.06
C GLY A 228 -10.03 2.65 -15.12
N THR A 229 -9.81 1.34 -15.11
CA THR A 229 -9.27 0.64 -16.29
C THR A 229 -10.43 0.30 -17.21
N TYR A 230 -10.40 0.83 -18.43
CA TYR A 230 -11.40 0.56 -19.45
C TYR A 230 -10.88 -0.54 -20.37
N GLY A 231 -11.71 -1.55 -20.64
CA GLY A 231 -11.42 -2.57 -21.64
C GLY A 231 -11.36 -1.97 -23.05
N ARG A 232 -10.86 -2.75 -24.03
CA ARG A 232 -10.85 -2.36 -25.45
C ARG A 232 -12.25 -2.02 -25.99
N ASP A 233 -13.31 -2.52 -25.36
CA ASP A 233 -14.72 -2.28 -25.69
C ASP A 233 -15.32 -1.07 -24.96
N GLY A 234 -14.51 -0.33 -24.19
CA GLY A 234 -14.97 0.82 -23.40
C GLY A 234 -15.74 0.44 -22.14
N LYS A 235 -15.92 -0.86 -21.83
CA LYS A 235 -16.50 -1.26 -20.55
C LYS A 235 -15.50 -1.03 -19.44
N LYS A 236 -15.95 -0.40 -18.35
CA LYS A 236 -15.18 -0.30 -17.11
C LYS A 236 -14.95 -1.71 -16.59
N LEU A 237 -13.71 -2.17 -16.63
CA LEU A 237 -13.34 -3.51 -16.15
C LEU A 237 -13.17 -3.50 -14.63
N MET A 238 -12.56 -2.44 -14.09
CA MET A 238 -12.17 -2.40 -12.69
C MET A 238 -11.92 -0.95 -12.22
N SER A 239 -12.27 -0.64 -10.97
CA SER A 239 -11.87 0.61 -10.31
C SER A 239 -10.76 0.36 -9.31
N ILE A 240 -9.69 1.13 -9.42
CA ILE A 240 -8.60 1.17 -8.45
C ILE A 240 -8.78 2.42 -7.60
N GLU A 241 -8.84 2.23 -6.28
CA GLU A 241 -8.89 3.27 -5.27
C GLU A 241 -7.65 3.17 -4.38
N THR A 242 -7.11 4.31 -3.98
CA THR A 242 -6.03 4.35 -2.99
C THR A 242 -6.59 4.77 -1.63
N LYS A 243 -6.05 4.17 -0.57
CA LYS A 243 -6.44 4.46 0.82
C LYS A 243 -5.20 4.50 1.68
N GLY A 244 -5.14 5.46 2.58
CA GLY A 244 -4.13 5.49 3.62
C GLY A 244 -4.12 6.84 4.31
N ARG A 245 -3.25 6.96 5.32
CA ARG A 245 -2.79 8.24 5.86
C ARG A 245 -1.33 8.07 6.28
N PHE A 246 -0.51 9.07 5.96
CA PHE A 246 0.80 9.19 6.56
C PHE A 246 0.74 10.15 7.74
N PRO A 247 1.34 9.80 8.90
CA PRO A 247 1.56 10.79 9.93
C PRO A 247 2.50 11.88 9.41
N PRO A 248 2.42 13.12 9.95
CA PRO A 248 3.33 14.20 9.57
C PRO A 248 4.80 13.77 9.61
N SER A 249 5.19 12.97 10.60
CA SER A 249 6.55 12.43 10.74
C SER A 249 7.08 11.66 9.52
N HIS A 250 6.23 11.27 8.57
CA HIS A 250 6.59 10.58 7.32
C HIS A 250 6.56 11.48 6.10
N ILE A 251 5.70 12.50 6.12
CA ILE A 251 5.61 13.48 5.04
C ILE A 251 6.76 14.49 5.17
N GLN A 252 7.14 14.86 6.40
CA GLN A 252 8.25 15.78 6.65
C GLN A 252 9.60 15.32 6.06
N PRO A 253 10.06 14.06 6.23
CA PRO A 253 11.29 13.61 5.59
C PRO A 253 11.24 13.72 4.07
N MET A 254 10.10 13.41 3.46
CA MET A 254 9.91 13.55 2.02
C MET A 254 9.97 15.04 1.59
N LEU A 255 9.42 15.94 2.40
CA LEU A 255 9.41 17.39 2.16
C LEU A 255 10.77 18.06 2.43
N PHE A 256 11.55 17.54 3.36
CA PHE A 256 12.82 18.13 3.80
C PHE A 256 14.05 17.36 3.31
N SER A 257 13.82 16.29 2.56
CA SER A 257 14.88 15.53 1.91
C SER A 257 15.69 16.48 1.02
N LYS A 258 17.02 16.36 1.15
CA LYS A 258 17.99 16.97 0.25
C LYS A 258 18.53 15.97 -0.78
N HIS A 259 17.96 14.78 -0.83
CA HIS A 259 18.41 13.71 -1.71
C HIS A 259 18.12 14.09 -3.17
N VAL A 260 19.16 14.23 -3.98
CA VAL A 260 19.06 14.73 -5.36
C VAL A 260 18.07 13.93 -6.20
N ASP A 261 18.10 12.60 -6.12
CA ASP A 261 17.21 11.78 -6.93
C ASP A 261 15.73 11.84 -6.49
N TRP A 262 15.45 12.16 -5.22
CA TRP A 262 14.10 12.45 -4.75
C TRP A 262 13.50 13.64 -5.50
N HIS A 263 14.32 14.65 -5.77
CA HIS A 263 13.92 15.82 -6.53
C HIS A 263 13.68 15.49 -8.01
N ARG A 264 14.49 14.62 -8.60
CA ARG A 264 14.29 14.18 -9.99
C ARG A 264 12.93 13.47 -10.15
N LEU A 265 12.63 12.54 -9.25
CA LEU A 265 11.32 11.88 -9.21
C LEU A 265 10.19 12.89 -9.05
N SER A 266 10.34 13.84 -8.12
CA SER A 266 9.30 14.81 -7.80
C SER A 266 8.99 15.83 -8.90
N VAL A 267 9.86 15.99 -9.89
CA VAL A 267 9.68 16.98 -10.96
C VAL A 267 9.31 16.34 -12.29
N VAL A 268 9.92 15.21 -12.62
CA VAL A 268 9.85 14.66 -13.98
C VAL A 268 8.67 13.71 -14.17
N GLU A 269 8.29 12.93 -13.15
CA GLU A 269 7.45 11.75 -13.38
C GLU A 269 5.97 11.90 -12.94
N ILE A 270 5.64 12.67 -11.90
CA ILE A 270 4.29 12.59 -11.28
C ILE A 270 3.58 13.95 -11.13
N ARG A 271 4.05 15.03 -11.77
CA ARG A 271 3.42 16.37 -11.71
C ARG A 271 3.06 16.80 -10.27
N PHE A 272 4.03 16.71 -9.37
CA PHE A 272 3.86 16.91 -7.93
C PHE A 272 3.52 18.33 -7.47
N GLU A 273 3.45 19.29 -8.40
CA GLU A 273 3.16 20.68 -8.06
C GLU A 273 1.85 20.80 -7.30
N ASP A 274 0.83 20.02 -7.65
CA ASP A 274 -0.46 20.02 -6.95
C ASP A 274 -0.38 19.40 -5.55
N TYR A 275 0.43 18.35 -5.38
CA TYR A 275 0.67 17.74 -4.07
C TYR A 275 1.32 18.74 -3.11
N PHE A 276 2.38 19.39 -3.57
CA PHE A 276 3.09 20.36 -2.75
C PHE A 276 2.40 21.70 -2.66
N LYS A 277 1.41 22.07 -3.49
CA LYS A 277 0.74 23.39 -3.44
C LYS A 277 0.22 23.75 -2.05
N GLU A 278 -0.41 22.81 -1.35
CA GLU A 278 -0.93 23.04 0.01
C GLU A 278 0.22 23.21 1.05
N TYR A 279 1.31 22.50 0.83
CA TYR A 279 2.53 22.59 1.62
C TYR A 279 3.42 23.78 1.21
N LYS A 280 3.28 24.31 -0.01
CA LYS A 280 4.11 25.35 -0.64
C LYS A 280 4.09 26.62 0.19
N ARG A 281 2.96 26.95 0.81
CA ARG A 281 2.83 28.11 1.71
C ARG A 281 3.65 27.97 2.99
N LYS A 282 3.82 26.75 3.51
CA LYS A 282 4.63 26.48 4.72
C LYS A 282 6.11 26.29 4.42
N PHE A 283 6.44 25.89 3.20
CA PHE A 283 7.82 25.50 2.82
C PHE A 283 8.40 26.35 1.68
N GLN A 284 7.85 27.53 1.42
CA GLN A 284 8.33 28.42 0.37
C GLN A 284 9.84 28.68 0.39
N PRO A 285 10.52 28.87 1.55
CA PRO A 285 11.98 28.99 1.59
C PRO A 285 12.71 27.72 1.13
N HIS A 286 12.14 26.55 1.43
CA HIS A 286 12.70 25.26 1.02
C HIS A 286 12.47 25.00 -0.47
N MET A 287 11.33 25.47 -1.01
CA MET A 287 11.04 25.46 -2.44
C MET A 287 11.97 26.37 -3.24
N GLN A 288 12.32 27.55 -2.71
CA GLN A 288 13.29 28.43 -3.33
C GLN A 288 14.67 27.75 -3.38
N TRP A 289 15.10 27.17 -2.25
CA TRP A 289 16.32 26.36 -2.22
C TRP A 289 16.26 25.20 -3.25
N TRP A 290 15.09 24.58 -3.46
CA TRP A 290 14.91 23.57 -4.52
C TRP A 290 15.00 24.14 -5.93
N GLU A 291 14.45 25.33 -6.18
CA GLU A 291 14.57 26.02 -7.46
C GLU A 291 16.02 26.37 -7.76
N ASP A 292 16.75 26.87 -6.77
CA ASP A 292 18.16 27.24 -6.89
C ASP A 292 19.03 26.00 -7.15
N MET A 293 18.87 24.93 -6.36
CA MET A 293 19.59 23.67 -6.56
C MET A 293 19.31 23.06 -7.94
N ARG A 294 18.06 23.11 -8.42
CA ARG A 294 17.68 22.63 -9.76
C ARG A 294 18.40 23.42 -10.85
N LYS A 295 18.45 24.74 -10.69
CA LYS A 295 19.15 25.61 -11.64
C LYS A 295 20.64 25.27 -11.67
N GLU A 296 21.29 25.13 -10.51
CA GLU A 296 22.70 24.74 -10.41
C GLU A 296 22.98 23.37 -11.06
N GLN A 297 22.11 22.38 -10.82
CA GLN A 297 22.27 21.05 -11.38
C GLN A 297 22.03 21.02 -12.90
N TRP A 298 21.01 21.72 -13.40
CA TRP A 298 20.80 21.89 -14.84
C TRP A 298 22.01 22.53 -15.51
N GLU A 299 22.55 23.60 -14.93
CA GLU A 299 23.75 24.29 -15.42
C GLU A 299 24.99 23.38 -15.38
N ALA A 300 25.11 22.49 -14.38
CA ALA A 300 26.17 21.49 -14.32
C ALA A 300 26.03 20.42 -15.42
N ASP A 301 24.83 19.90 -15.64
CA ASP A 301 24.54 18.90 -16.68
C ASP A 301 24.71 19.48 -18.10
N GLU A 302 24.35 20.74 -18.30
CA GLU A 302 24.58 21.46 -19.56
C GLU A 302 26.07 21.67 -19.84
N ARG A 303 26.85 22.05 -18.80
CA ARG A 303 28.32 22.12 -18.90
C ARG A 303 28.94 20.78 -19.25
N LYS A 304 28.49 19.69 -18.60
CA LYS A 304 28.96 18.34 -18.87
C LYS A 304 28.65 17.90 -20.31
N ARG A 305 27.40 18.06 -20.77
CA ARG A 305 27.00 17.74 -22.15
C ARG A 305 27.80 18.52 -23.18
N LYS A 306 28.08 19.80 -22.93
CA LYS A 306 28.92 20.63 -23.80
C LYS A 306 30.35 20.10 -23.87
N ALA A 307 30.95 19.75 -22.74
CA ALA A 307 32.29 19.18 -22.70
C ALA A 307 32.39 17.84 -23.46
N GLU A 308 31.41 16.95 -23.26
CA GLU A 308 31.32 15.67 -23.98
C GLU A 308 31.16 15.87 -25.49
N TRP A 309 30.34 16.84 -25.92
CA TRP A 309 30.17 17.17 -27.33
C TRP A 309 31.47 17.73 -27.94
N GLU A 310 32.17 18.62 -27.25
CA GLU A 310 33.45 19.16 -27.71
C GLU A 310 34.53 18.06 -27.85
N GLU A 311 34.55 17.10 -26.93
CA GLU A 311 35.43 15.93 -26.99
C GLU A 311 35.10 15.02 -28.18
N GLN A 312 33.82 14.71 -28.39
CA GLN A 312 33.38 13.95 -29.56
C GLN A 312 33.72 14.67 -30.88
N GLU A 313 33.51 15.99 -30.94
CA GLU A 313 33.82 16.79 -32.12
C GLU A 313 35.33 16.75 -32.44
N LYS A 314 36.19 16.81 -31.41
CA LYS A 314 37.66 16.64 -31.57
C LYS A 314 38.01 15.26 -32.14
N LEU A 315 37.32 14.19 -31.72
CA LEU A 315 37.54 12.83 -32.22
C LEU A 315 37.01 12.62 -33.65
N GLU A 316 35.91 13.29 -34.02
CA GLU A 316 35.31 13.15 -35.35
C GLU A 316 35.97 14.02 -36.42
N LYS A 317 36.49 15.20 -36.06
CA LYS A 317 37.13 16.15 -36.99
C LYS A 317 38.19 15.49 -37.89
N PRO A 318 39.14 14.67 -37.38
CA PRO A 318 40.11 13.96 -38.21
C PRO A 318 39.48 12.92 -39.15
N LYS A 319 38.46 12.19 -38.69
CA LYS A 319 37.74 11.19 -39.49
C LYS A 319 36.99 11.83 -40.66
N ARG A 320 36.35 12.98 -40.42
CA ARG A 320 35.69 13.79 -41.45
C ARG A 320 36.69 14.34 -42.48
N LYS A 321 37.88 14.77 -42.04
CA LYS A 321 38.97 15.19 -42.95
C LYS A 321 39.46 14.03 -43.84
N LYS A 322 39.75 12.84 -43.27
CA LYS A 322 40.17 11.66 -44.04
C LYS A 322 39.15 11.20 -45.08
N ARG A 323 37.85 11.23 -44.75
CA ARG A 323 36.75 10.91 -45.69
C ARG A 323 36.68 11.88 -46.88
N LYS A 324 37.05 13.16 -46.68
CA LYS A 324 37.08 14.16 -47.75
C LYS A 324 38.30 14.01 -48.66
N THR A 325 39.46 13.60 -48.13
CA THR A 325 40.69 13.45 -48.92
C THR A 325 40.78 12.14 -49.68
N GLY A 326 40.19 11.05 -49.19
CA GLY A 326 40.20 9.74 -49.85
C GLY A 326 39.13 9.52 -50.94
N ARG A 327 38.51 10.60 -51.43
CA ARG A 327 37.50 10.59 -52.51
C ARG A 327 38.01 11.21 -53.82
N LYS A 328 39.31 11.47 -53.89
CA LYS A 328 40.08 11.73 -55.12
C LYS A 328 40.81 10.45 -55.46
#